data_AF-A0A948ZJV8-F1
#
_entry.id   AF-A0A948ZJV8-F1
#
_cell.length_a   1.000
_cell.length_b   1.000
_cell.length_c   1.000
_cell.angle_alpha   90.00
_cell.angle_beta   90.00
_cell.angle_gamma   90.00
#
_symmetry.space_group_name_H-M   'P 1'
#
loop_
_entity.id
_entity.type
_entity.pdbx_description
1 polymer ?
#
loop_
_entity_poly.entity_id
_entity_poly.type
_entity_poly.pdbx_seq_one_letter_code
_entity_poly.pdbx_strand_id
1 'polypeptide(L)' 'MMHEIAKLMLEHAGTFLERAEAIRTALSLGMPLHEIEEYLDWLDATRGPIPDSPDEDSNAED' A
#
# COMPACT_ATOMS: atom_id res chain seq x y z
N MET A 1 -1.78 4.30 18.58
CA MET A 1 -0.73 4.04 17.57
C MET A 1 -0.21 2.62 17.75
N MET A 2 -0.96 1.59 17.33
CA MET A 2 -0.60 0.19 17.65
C MET A 2 0.11 -0.54 16.50
N HIS A 3 0.08 -0.01 15.28
CA HIS A 3 0.52 -0.74 14.08
C HIS A 3 1.36 0.14 13.13
N GLU A 4 2.19 1.05 13.65
CA GLU A 4 2.97 1.99 12.83
C GLU A 4 3.89 1.31 11.82
N ILE A 5 4.54 0.20 12.22
CA ILE A 5 5.41 -0.58 11.33
C ILE A 5 4.60 -1.17 10.17
N ALA A 6 3.42 -1.73 10.45
CA ALA A 6 2.54 -2.27 9.40
C ALA A 6 2.06 -1.18 8.44
N LYS A 7 1.71 0.01 8.97
CA LYS A 7 1.32 1.17 8.15
C LYS A 7 2.44 1.65 7.25
N LEU A 8 3.67 1.71 7.76
CA LEU A 8 4.86 2.11 6.98
C LEU A 8 5.13 1.14 5.82
N MET A 9 4.96 -0.17 6.06
CA MET A 9 5.10 -1.19 5.02
C MET A 9 4.03 -1.05 3.93
N LEU A 10 2.76 -0.84 4.33
CA LEU A 10 1.65 -0.61 3.39
C LEU A 10 1.85 0.68 2.60
N GLU A 11 2.46 1.70 3.20
CA GLU A 11 2.74 3.00 2.58
C GLU A 11 3.89 2.95 1.55
N HIS A 12 4.87 2.06 1.74
CA HIS A 12 6.01 1.90 0.82
C HIS A 12 5.76 0.91 -0.31
N ALA A 13 4.65 0.17 -0.28
CA ALA A 13 4.28 -0.71 -1.37
C ALA A 13 3.95 0.12 -2.63
N GLY A 14 4.81 0.07 -3.64
CA GLY A 14 4.67 0.82 -4.89
C GLY A 14 4.09 -0.02 -6.04
N THR A 15 3.94 -1.33 -5.84
CA THR A 15 3.37 -2.26 -6.82
C THR A 15 2.32 -3.17 -6.18
N PHE A 16 1.46 -3.77 -7.01
CA PHE A 16 0.46 -4.74 -6.54
C PHE A 16 1.10 -5.90 -5.75
N LEU A 17 2.26 -6.39 -6.22
CA LEU A 17 2.99 -7.47 -5.57
C LEU A 17 3.50 -7.06 -4.18
N GLU A 18 4.14 -5.89 -4.08
CA GLU A 18 4.61 -5.35 -2.80
C GLU A 18 3.45 -5.07 -1.85
N ARG A 19 2.31 -4.61 -2.37
CA ARG A 19 1.11 -4.37 -1.54
C ARG A 19 0.59 -5.68 -0.95
N ALA A 20 0.51 -6.73 -1.76
CA ALA A 20 0.11 -8.05 -1.28
C ALA A 20 1.07 -8.59 -0.19
N GLU A 21 2.37 -8.33 -0.31
CA GLU A 21 3.35 -8.69 0.72
C GLU A 21 3.24 -7.85 1.99
N ALA A 22 3.02 -6.55 1.86
CA ALA A 22 2.78 -5.65 2.98
C ALA A 22 1.52 -6.04 3.76
N ILE A 23 0.44 -6.45 3.09
CA ILE A 23 -0.78 -6.96 3.73
C ILE A 23 -0.49 -8.21 4.56
N ARG A 24 0.22 -9.21 3.99
CA ARG A 24 0.60 -10.43 4.73
C ARG A 24 1.46 -10.12 5.94
N THR A 25 2.37 -9.16 5.80
CA THR A 25 3.23 -8.68 6.90
C THR A 25 2.41 -7.98 7.98
N ALA A 26 1.49 -7.09 7.61
CA ALA A 26 0.61 -6.39 8.53
C ALA A 26 -0.27 -7.36 9.34
N LEU A 27 -0.84 -8.38 8.70
CA LEU A 27 -1.58 -9.45 9.37
C LEU A 27 -0.69 -10.23 10.35
N SER A 28 0.54 -10.55 9.96
CA SER A 28 1.51 -11.26 10.81
C SER A 28 1.95 -10.43 12.02
N LEU A 29 1.92 -9.10 11.89
CA LEU A 29 2.18 -8.14 12.97
C LEU A 29 0.95 -7.92 13.89
N GLY A 30 -0.17 -8.60 13.63
CA GLY A 30 -1.36 -8.54 14.45
C GLY A 30 -2.32 -7.39 14.11
N MET A 31 -2.08 -6.67 13.01
CA MET A 31 -3.03 -5.65 12.55
C MET A 31 -4.29 -6.34 12.02
N PRO A 32 -5.48 -6.02 12.53
CA PRO A 32 -6.70 -6.68 12.11
C PRO A 32 -7.06 -6.26 10.67
N LEU A 33 -7.67 -7.18 9.91
CA LEU A 33 -7.95 -6.99 8.48
C LEU A 33 -8.73 -5.69 8.19
N HIS A 34 -9.74 -5.36 9.00
CA HIS A 34 -10.53 -4.14 8.82
C HIS A 34 -9.70 -2.85 8.97
N GLU A 35 -8.69 -2.81 9.85
CA GLU A 35 -7.79 -1.66 9.97
C GLU A 35 -6.84 -1.57 8.77
N ILE A 36 -6.45 -2.72 8.21
CA ILE A 36 -5.64 -2.76 6.97
C ILE A 36 -6.47 -2.22 5.81
N GLU A 37 -7.69 -2.70 5.63
CA GLU A 37 -8.62 -2.25 4.59
C GLU A 37 -8.88 -0.74 4.70
N GLU A 38 -9.24 -0.23 5.88
CA GLU A 38 -9.47 1.20 6.11
C GLU A 38 -8.22 2.04 5.78
N TYR A 39 -7.02 1.54 6.11
CA TYR A 39 -5.78 2.24 5.79
C TYR A 39 -5.47 2.22 4.29
N LEU A 40 -5.72 1.10 3.61
CA LEU A 40 -5.52 1.00 2.17
C LEU A 40 -6.51 1.86 1.39
N ASP A 41 -7.78 1.92 1.81
CA ASP A 41 -8.80 2.80 1.23
C ASP A 41 -8.37 4.27 1.35
N TRP A 42 -7.82 4.66 2.51
CA TRP A 42 -7.26 6.00 2.71
C TRP A 42 -6.03 6.26 1.83
N LEU A 43 -5.13 5.28 1.67
CA LEU A 43 -3.97 5.40 0.78
C LEU A 43 -4.40 5.58 -0.68
N ASP A 44 -5.36 4.78 -1.16
CA ASP A 44 -5.86 4.88 -2.53
C ASP A 44 -6.59 6.21 -2.77
N ALA A 45 -7.32 6.72 -1.77
CA ALA A 45 -7.97 8.03 -1.85
C ALA A 45 -6.97 9.21 -1.85
N THR A 46 -5.81 9.07 -1.22
CA THR A 46 -4.82 10.15 -1.08
C THR A 46 -3.73 10.14 -2.15
N ARG A 47 -3.33 8.96 -2.63
CA ARG A 47 -2.23 8.77 -3.57
C ARG A 47 -2.66 8.28 -4.94
N GLY A 48 -3.91 7.84 -5.07
CA GLY A 48 -4.40 7.15 -6.26
C GLY A 48 -4.07 5.65 -6.23
N PRO A 49 -4.66 4.88 -7.16
CA PRO A 49 -4.45 3.44 -7.25
C PRO A 49 -3.01 3.11 -7.61
N ILE A 50 -2.49 2.03 -7.02
CA ILE A 50 -1.17 1.50 -7.36
C ILE A 50 -1.19 0.96 -8.79
N PRO A 51 -0.21 1.32 -9.65
CA PRO A 51 -0.15 0.81 -11.01
C PRO A 51 0.15 -0.70 -11.03
N ASP A 52 -0.48 -1.39 -11.98
CA ASP A 52 -0.29 -2.84 -12.21
C ASP A 52 1.10 -3.17 -12.80
N SER A 53 1.89 -2.17 -13.21
CA SER A 53 3.21 -2.35 -13.81
C SER A 53 4.16 -1.19 -13.45
N PRO A 54 5.44 -1.47 -13.12
CA PRO A 54 6.42 -0.44 -12.77
C PRO A 54 6.92 0.42 -13.95
N ASP A 55 6.31 0.36 -15.14
CA ASP A 55 6.90 0.87 -16.39
C ASP A 55 5.97 1.78 -17.23
N GLU A 56 5.05 2.55 -16.64
CA GLU A 56 4.25 3.56 -17.39
C GLU A 56 4.50 5.01 -16.96
N ASP A 57 5.72 5.34 -16.54
CA ASP A 57 6.19 6.73 -16.39
C ASP A 57 7.19 7.10 -17.50
N SER A 58 6.80 6.83 -18.75
CA SER A 58 7.46 7.38 -19.93
C SER A 58 6.50 8.34 -20.63
N ASN A 59 6.82 9.64 -20.53
CA ASN A 59 6.40 10.74 -21.41
C ASN A 59 5.18 11.58 -21.00
N ALA A 60 5.46 12.68 -20.29
CA ALA A 60 4.75 13.94 -20.49
C ALA A 60 5.79 15.08 -20.58
N GLU A 61 6.39 15.23 -21.75
CA GLU A 61 7.06 16.47 -22.17
C GLU A 61 6.00 17.54 -22.51
N ASP A 62 6.15 18.75 -21.94
CA ASP A 62 5.85 20.03 -22.60
C ASP A 62 6.82 21.11 -22.09
#